data_AF-A0A9X4AEZ6-F1
#
_entry.id   AF-A0A9X4AEZ6-F1
#
_cell.length_a   1.000
_cell.length_b   1.000
_cell.length_c   1.000
_cell.angle_alpha   90.00
_cell.angle_beta   90.00
_cell.angle_gamma   90.00
#
_symmetry.space_group_name_H-M   'P 1'
#
loop_
_entity.id
_entity.type
_entity.pdbx_description
1 polymer ?
#
loop_
_entity_poly.entity_id
_entity_poly.type
_entity_poly.pdbx_seq_one_letter_code
_entity_poly.pdbx_strand_id
1 'polypeptide(L)'
;MTEAIIILTSIGILLFTLSFFMSNKFKVMEEQIEQLSLSTMQESYQLKKKIKILEEELLTDDVMETDFTKTTVQTPLLRKIIHLSQSGASIQTIANETNLSEYDIRSVLNQFNKES
;
A
#
# COMPACT_ATOMS: atom_id res chain seq x y z
N MET A 1 -16.86 -54.25 38.03
CA MET A 1 -15.76 -54.38 37.05
C MET A 1 -16.25 -54.26 35.61
N THR A 2 -17.38 -54.88 35.24
CA THR A 2 -17.99 -54.78 33.90
C THR A 2 -18.43 -53.36 33.51
N GLU A 3 -19.04 -52.61 34.42
CA GLU A 3 -19.52 -51.24 34.14
C GLU A 3 -18.39 -50.30 33.70
N ALA A 4 -17.22 -50.38 34.34
CA ALA A 4 -16.06 -49.57 33.98
C ALA A 4 -15.54 -49.92 32.58
N ILE A 5 -15.59 -51.20 32.19
CA ILE A 5 -15.18 -51.67 30.87
C ILE A 5 -16.14 -51.11 29.81
N ILE A 6 -17.45 -51.17 30.04
CA ILE A 6 -18.46 -50.66 29.11
C ILE A 6 -18.30 -49.14 28.87
N ILE A 7 -18.10 -48.37 29.94
CA ILE A 7 -17.89 -46.92 29.84
C ILE A 7 -16.62 -46.59 29.07
N LEU A 8 -15.51 -47.30 29.38
CA LEU A 8 -14.23 -47.07 28.71
C LEU A 8 -14.31 -47.44 27.22
N THR A 9 -14.99 -48.54 26.89
CA THR A 9 -15.25 -48.93 25.49
C THR A 9 -16.13 -47.92 24.78
N SER A 10 -17.20 -47.43 25.42
CA SER A 10 -18.08 -46.41 24.83
C SER A 10 -17.35 -45.10 24.56
N ILE A 11 -16.50 -44.65 25.48
CA ILE A 11 -15.69 -43.43 25.32
C ILE A 11 -14.66 -43.63 24.20
N GLY A 12 -14.03 -44.80 24.12
CA GLY A 12 -13.10 -45.14 23.05
C GLY A 12 -13.76 -45.08 21.67
N ILE A 13 -14.97 -45.65 21.54
CA ILE A 13 -15.75 -45.60 20.29
C ILE A 13 -16.14 -44.15 19.96
N LEU A 14 -16.59 -43.38 20.94
CA LEU A 14 -16.91 -41.95 20.75
C LEU A 14 -15.71 -41.15 20.27
N LEU A 15 -14.56 -41.27 20.93
CA LEU A 15 -13.32 -40.58 20.53
C LEU A 15 -12.84 -41.03 19.15
N PHE A 16 -13.00 -42.31 18.81
CA PHE A 16 -12.63 -42.83 17.49
C PHE A 16 -13.49 -42.21 16.38
N THR A 17 -14.81 -42.16 16.58
CA THR A 17 -15.72 -41.50 15.63
C THR A 17 -15.45 -40.00 15.49
N LEU A 18 -15.15 -39.32 16.60
CA LEU A 18 -14.84 -37.89 16.60
C LEU A 18 -13.49 -37.57 15.94
N SER A 19 -12.48 -38.44 16.15
CA SER A 19 -11.16 -38.33 15.53
C SER A 19 -11.24 -38.37 14.01
N PHE A 20 -12.04 -39.30 13.47
CA PHE A 20 -12.24 -39.41 12.03
C PHE A 20 -12.88 -38.14 11.45
N PHE A 21 -13.86 -37.57 12.15
CA PHE A 21 -14.54 -36.34 11.72
C PHE A 21 -13.63 -35.11 11.80
N MET A 22 -12.84 -34.98 12.87
CA MET A 22 -11.93 -33.86 13.08
C MET A 22 -10.75 -33.90 12.09
N SER A 23 -10.14 -35.07 11.88
CA SER A 23 -9.03 -35.25 10.94
C SER A 23 -9.45 -34.91 9.50
N ASN A 24 -10.67 -35.28 9.10
CA ASN A 24 -11.20 -34.95 7.77
C ASN A 24 -11.44 -33.45 7.59
N LYS A 25 -11.93 -32.75 8.61
CA LYS A 25 -12.13 -31.28 8.57
C LYS A 25 -10.83 -30.49 8.62
N PHE A 26 -9.87 -30.93 9.43
CA PHE A 26 -8.56 -30.28 9.50
C PHE A 26 -7.83 -30.33 8.16
N LYS A 27 -7.87 -31.48 7.49
CA LYS A 27 -7.23 -31.65 6.17
C LYS A 27 -7.83 -30.73 5.11
N VAL A 28 -9.16 -30.58 5.09
CA VAL A 28 -9.87 -29.66 4.18
C VAL A 28 -9.62 -28.19 4.52
N MET A 29 -9.38 -27.87 5.79
CA MET A 29 -9.03 -26.51 6.22
C MET A 29 -7.61 -26.13 5.79
N GLU A 30 -6.66 -27.05 5.94
CA GLU A 30 -5.26 -26.87 5.54
C GLU A 30 -5.15 -26.60 4.03
N GLU A 31 -5.85 -27.39 3.22
CA GLU A 31 -5.86 -27.25 1.75
C GLU A 31 -6.48 -25.91 1.28
N GLN A 32 -7.51 -25.43 1.97
CA GLN A 32 -8.10 -24.11 1.70
C GLN A 32 -7.16 -22.96 2.07
N ILE A 33 -6.43 -23.08 3.19
CA ILE A 33 -5.46 -22.07 3.62
C ILE A 33 -4.28 -22.00 2.64
N GLU A 34 -3.80 -23.15 2.16
CA GLU A 34 -2.75 -23.19 1.13
C GLU A 34 -3.21 -22.53 -0.17
N GLN A 35 -4.43 -22.82 -0.63
CA GLN A 35 -4.98 -22.16 -1.83
C GLN A 35 -5.17 -20.65 -1.64
N LEU A 36 -5.68 -20.22 -0.47
CA LEU A 36 -5.84 -18.80 -0.15
C LEU A 36 -4.49 -18.07 -0.10
N SER A 37 -3.49 -18.68 0.53
CA SER A 37 -2.12 -18.15 0.61
C SER A 37 -1.50 -18.02 -0.78
N LEU A 38 -1.65 -19.06 -1.61
CA LEU A 38 -1.13 -19.06 -2.99
C LEU A 38 -1.81 -17.97 -3.85
N SER A 39 -3.14 -17.84 -3.77
CA SER A 39 -3.89 -16.79 -4.49
C SER A 39 -3.47 -15.40 -4.02
N THR A 40 -3.40 -15.17 -2.71
CA THR A 40 -3.03 -13.88 -2.12
C THR A 40 -1.61 -13.46 -2.54
N MET A 41 -0.67 -14.40 -2.60
CA MET A 41 0.69 -14.15 -3.05
C MET A 41 0.73 -13.76 -4.54
N GLN A 42 -0.01 -14.48 -5.38
CA GLN A 42 -0.11 -14.18 -6.82
C GLN A 42 -0.77 -12.82 -7.07
N GLU A 43 -1.88 -12.52 -6.39
CA GLU A 43 -2.58 -11.26 -6.47
C GLU A 43 -1.72 -10.09 -5.99
N SER A 44 -1.01 -10.26 -4.87
CA SER A 44 -0.06 -9.25 -4.38
C SER A 44 1.07 -8.99 -5.36
N TYR A 45 1.57 -10.02 -6.04
CA TYR A 45 2.60 -9.86 -7.07
C TYR A 45 2.08 -9.07 -8.27
N GLN A 46 0.87 -9.39 -8.75
CA GLN A 46 0.24 -8.65 -9.85
C GLN A 46 -0.04 -7.19 -9.47
N LEU A 47 -0.49 -6.93 -8.24
CA LEU A 47 -0.70 -5.58 -7.73
C LEU A 47 0.60 -4.79 -7.67
N LYS A 48 1.68 -5.38 -7.14
CA LYS A 48 3.02 -4.76 -7.13
C LYS A 48 3.51 -4.43 -8.54
N LYS A 49 3.28 -5.33 -9.52
CA LYS A 49 3.65 -5.07 -10.92
C LYS A 49 2.85 -3.92 -11.53
N LYS A 50 1.54 -3.86 -11.29
CA LYS A 50 0.69 -2.75 -11.76
C LYS A 50 1.13 -1.43 -11.14
N ILE A 51 1.40 -1.39 -9.84
CA ILE A 51 1.93 -0.21 -9.16
C ILE A 51 3.28 0.20 -9.75
N LYS A 52 4.20 -0.75 -9.95
CA LYS A 52 5.52 -0.46 -10.55
C LYS A 52 5.42 0.14 -11.96
N ILE A 53 4.51 -0.37 -12.79
CA ILE A 53 4.27 0.18 -14.13
C ILE A 53 3.71 1.60 -14.02
N LEU A 54 2.75 1.83 -13.12
CA LEU A 54 2.22 3.17 -12.88
C LEU A 54 3.29 4.14 -12.34
N GLU A 55 4.19 3.67 -11.48
CA GLU A 55 5.35 4.44 -11.03
C GLU A 55 6.29 4.77 -12.19
N GLU A 56 6.60 3.80 -13.06
CA GLU A 56 7.44 4.02 -14.25
C GLU A 56 6.78 4.92 -15.29
N GLU A 57 5.47 4.83 -15.50
CA GLU A 57 4.70 5.71 -16.39
C GLU A 57 4.62 7.13 -15.82
N LEU A 58 4.31 7.29 -14.53
CA LEU A 58 4.32 8.59 -13.85
C LEU A 58 5.72 9.21 -13.83
N LEU A 59 6.75 8.39 -13.61
CA LEU A 59 8.14 8.81 -13.70
C LEU A 59 8.48 9.22 -15.13
N THR A 60 8.10 8.45 -16.15
CA THR A 60 8.42 8.72 -17.56
C THR A 60 7.70 9.95 -18.11
N ASP A 61 6.45 10.21 -17.68
CA ASP A 61 5.76 11.48 -17.96
C ASP A 61 6.50 12.67 -17.33
N ASP A 62 7.21 12.48 -16.21
CA ASP A 62 8.11 13.48 -15.62
C ASP A 62 9.54 13.47 -16.24
N VAL A 63 10.01 12.39 -16.91
CA VAL A 63 11.37 12.30 -17.51
C VAL A 63 11.42 12.77 -18.98
N MET A 64 10.29 13.11 -19.60
CA MET A 64 10.30 13.69 -20.96
C MET A 64 10.57 15.20 -21.02
N GLU A 65 10.84 15.86 -19.89
CA GLU A 65 11.45 17.18 -19.92
C GLU A 65 12.66 17.31 -18.98
N THR A 66 13.72 17.85 -19.58
CA THR A 66 14.81 18.62 -18.97
C THR A 66 15.98 17.88 -18.32
N ASP A 67 16.95 17.64 -19.19
CA ASP A 67 18.39 17.84 -19.02
C ASP A 67 18.71 19.17 -18.28
N PHE A 68 18.55 19.26 -16.95
CA PHE A 68 19.12 20.37 -16.17
C PHE A 68 19.64 19.99 -14.79
N THR A 69 20.81 20.55 -14.53
CA THR A 69 21.64 20.46 -13.35
C THR A 69 20.97 20.94 -12.06
N LYS A 70 21.32 20.28 -10.94
CA LYS A 70 21.25 20.73 -9.53
C LYS A 70 19.90 20.55 -8.80
N THR A 71 19.90 19.52 -7.96
CA THR A 71 19.42 19.51 -6.58
C THR A 71 18.35 20.54 -6.20
N THR A 72 17.08 20.22 -6.46
CA THR A 72 15.99 20.52 -5.53
C THR A 72 14.97 19.41 -5.68
N VAL A 73 14.94 18.53 -4.67
CA VAL A 73 13.87 17.54 -4.51
C VAL A 73 12.56 18.30 -4.60
N GLN A 74 11.82 18.12 -5.70
CA GLN A 74 10.52 18.75 -5.88
C GLN A 74 9.54 18.12 -4.90
N THR A 75 9.55 18.64 -3.69
CA THR A 75 8.63 18.22 -2.64
C THR A 75 7.19 18.49 -3.11
N PRO A 76 6.21 17.67 -2.69
CA PRO A 76 4.81 17.89 -3.05
C PRO A 76 4.29 19.28 -2.66
N LEU A 77 4.93 19.93 -1.68
CA LEU A 77 4.66 21.32 -1.30
C LEU A 77 5.05 22.32 -2.40
N LEU A 78 6.20 22.13 -3.06
CA LEU A 78 6.66 22.98 -4.15
C LEU A 78 5.67 22.96 -5.33
N ARG A 79 5.24 21.76 -5.74
CA ARG A 79 4.24 21.60 -6.82
C ARG A 79 2.93 22.31 -6.48
N LYS A 80 2.48 22.24 -5.21
CA LYS A 80 1.28 22.93 -4.74
C LYS A 80 1.42 24.46 -4.82
N ILE A 81 2.56 25.01 -4.41
CA ILE A 81 2.84 26.46 -4.46
C ILE A 81 2.82 26.97 -5.90
N ILE A 82 3.46 26.24 -6.82
CA ILE A 82 3.52 26.61 -8.25
C ILE A 82 2.12 26.58 -8.87
N HIS A 83 1.35 25.51 -8.64
CA HIS A 83 -0.02 25.39 -9.15
C HIS A 83 -0.94 26.51 -8.64
N LEU A 84 -0.87 26.83 -7.34
CA LEU A 84 -1.68 27.90 -6.77
C LEU A 84 -1.29 29.28 -7.35
N SER A 85 0.00 29.54 -7.54
CA SER A 85 0.49 30.78 -8.16
C SER A 85 0.01 30.92 -9.61
N GLN A 86 0.11 29.84 -10.40
CA GLN A 86 -0.37 29.82 -11.80
C GLN A 86 -1.90 29.93 -11.91
N SER A 87 -2.64 29.44 -10.91
CA SER A 87 -4.10 29.60 -10.83
C SER A 87 -4.56 31.02 -10.49
N GLY A 88 -3.63 31.97 -10.30
CA GLY A 88 -3.90 33.37 -9.98
C GLY A 88 -4.14 33.64 -8.50
N ALA A 89 -3.81 32.70 -7.61
CA ALA A 89 -3.90 32.90 -6.17
C ALA A 89 -2.84 33.90 -5.69
N SER A 90 -3.20 34.80 -4.78
CA SER A 90 -2.26 35.76 -4.22
C SER A 90 -1.22 35.07 -3.32
N ILE A 91 -0.02 35.64 -3.24
CA ILE A 91 1.08 35.14 -2.40
C ILE A 91 0.65 34.95 -0.93
N GLN A 92 -0.27 35.77 -0.44
CA GLN A 92 -0.85 35.70 0.90
C GLN A 92 -1.74 34.47 1.10
N THR A 93 -2.58 34.16 0.10
CA THR A 93 -3.43 32.98 0.12
C THR A 93 -2.60 31.70 0.11
N ILE A 94 -1.55 31.68 -0.72
CA ILE A 94 -0.62 30.55 -0.78
C ILE A 94 0.09 30.37 0.56
N ALA A 95 0.56 31.46 1.18
CA ALA A 95 1.19 31.43 2.51
C ALA A 95 0.31 30.80 3.58
N ASN A 96 -0.96 31.20 3.61
CA ASN A 96 -1.95 30.66 4.54
C ASN A 96 -2.30 29.19 4.24
N GLU A 97 -2.35 28.78 2.97
CA GLU A 97 -2.69 27.41 2.57
C GLU A 97 -1.53 26.41 2.69
N THR A 98 -0.29 26.89 2.65
CA THR A 98 0.91 26.05 2.73
C THR A 98 1.65 26.20 4.06
N ASN A 99 1.13 27.01 4.99
CA ASN A 99 1.79 27.36 6.26
C ASN A 99 3.25 27.83 6.08
N LEU A 100 3.52 28.56 5.00
CA LEU A 100 4.85 29.06 4.66
C LEU A 100 4.86 30.59 4.68
N SER A 101 6.02 31.18 4.93
CA SER A 101 6.18 32.63 4.90
C SER A 101 6.03 33.15 3.47
N GLU A 102 5.47 34.36 3.32
CA GLU A 102 5.45 35.05 2.03
C GLU A 102 6.85 35.19 1.42
N TYR A 103 7.88 35.29 2.26
CA TYR A 103 9.28 35.34 1.83
C TYR A 103 9.72 34.03 1.16
N ASP A 104 9.35 32.88 1.73
CA ASP A 104 9.72 31.56 1.21
C ASP A 104 9.00 31.26 -0.11
N ILE A 105 7.75 31.69 -0.24
CA ILE A 105 7.02 31.56 -1.51
C ILE A 105 7.63 32.43 -2.60
N ARG A 106 8.05 33.66 -2.27
CA ARG A 106 8.72 34.56 -3.21
C ARG A 106 10.08 34.02 -3.65
N SER A 107 10.88 33.47 -2.73
CA SER A 107 12.18 32.91 -3.08
C SER A 107 12.03 31.69 -4.00
N VAL A 108 11.06 30.83 -3.72
CA VAL A 108 10.69 29.68 -4.56
C VAL A 108 10.19 30.11 -5.94
N LEU A 109 9.28 31.08 -6.01
CA LEU A 109 8.76 31.58 -7.29
C LEU A 109 9.82 32.28 -8.12
N ASN A 110 10.72 33.04 -7.48
CA ASN A 110 11.85 33.69 -8.15
C ASN A 110 12.90 32.67 -8.62
N GLN A 111 13.10 31.57 -7.89
CA GLN A 111 13.95 30.48 -8.32
C GLN A 111 13.38 29.81 -9.57
N PHE A 112 12.08 29.47 -9.54
CA PHE A 112 11.37 28.92 -10.70
C PHE A 112 11.43 29.84 -11.92
N ASN A 113 11.13 31.13 -11.75
CA ASN A 113 11.09 32.11 -12.85
C ASN A 113 12.48 32.50 -13.36
N LYS A 114 13.55 32.13 -12.66
CA LYS A 114 14.94 32.29 -13.10
C LYS A 114 15.45 31.06 -13.86
N GLU A 115 14.76 29.92 -13.74
CA GLU A 115 15.05 28.67 -14.44
C GLU A 115 14.20 28.50 -15.72
N SER A 116 13.18 29.36 -15.95
CA SER A 116 12.54 29.60 -17.27
C SER A 116 13.26 30.68 -18.07
#